data_AF-A0A5C7MH85-F1
#
_entry.id   AF-A0A5C7MH85-F1
#
_cell.length_a   1.000
_cell.length_b   1.000
_cell.length_c   1.000
_cell.angle_alpha   90.00
_cell.angle_beta   90.00
_cell.angle_gamma   90.00
#
_symmetry.space_group_name_H-M   'P 1'
#
loop_
_entity.id
_entity.type
_entity.pdbx_description
1 polymer ?
#
loop_
_entity_poly.entity_id
_entity_poly.type
_entity_poly.pdbx_seq_one_letter_code
_entity_poly.pdbx_strand_id
1 'polypeptide(L)'
;MSDERAAGDVRQDERRYNQRLREAFDDAFVMIEPFFDPANGWGGQSLELLAYRIVRENFPLLGGEEVHAIVVAAHRVYIERNPEHSGHLRRPSELRPVAL
;
A
#
# COMPACT_ATOMS: atom_id res chain seq x y z
N MET A 1 35.19 -11.06 -15.63
CA MET A 1 34.79 -9.69 -15.24
C MET A 1 33.57 -9.26 -16.06
N SER A 2 32.43 -9.96 -15.93
CA SER A 2 31.24 -9.70 -16.77
C SER A 2 29.93 -9.53 -15.98
N ASP A 3 29.90 -9.79 -14.66
CA ASP A 3 28.68 -9.72 -13.84
C ASP A 3 28.33 -8.32 -13.32
N GLU A 4 29.27 -7.37 -13.31
CA GLU A 4 29.07 -6.04 -12.71
C GLU A 4 28.08 -5.15 -13.48
N ARG A 5 27.91 -5.38 -14.79
CA ARG A 5 27.02 -4.56 -15.64
C ARG A 5 25.54 -4.89 -15.44
N ALA A 6 25.21 -6.15 -15.16
CA ALA A 6 23.83 -6.58 -14.93
C ALA A 6 23.29 -6.07 -13.58
N ALA A 7 24.13 -6.06 -12.53
CA ALA A 7 23.73 -5.55 -11.21
C ALA A 7 23.49 -4.03 -11.18
N GLY A 8 24.19 -3.27 -12.03
CA GLY A 8 23.98 -1.82 -12.16
C GLY A 8 22.65 -1.46 -12.82
N ASP A 9 22.20 -2.26 -13.78
CA ASP A 9 20.96 -2.07 -14.53
C ASP A 9 19.74 -2.41 -13.69
N VAL A 10 19.76 -3.57 -13.00
CA VAL A 10 18.70 -3.99 -12.06
C VAL A 10 18.50 -2.96 -10.95
N ARG A 11 19.58 -2.44 -10.35
CA ARG A 11 19.48 -1.39 -9.31
C ARG A 11 18.98 -0.04 -9.84
N GLN A 12 19.18 0.27 -11.13
CA GLN A 12 18.62 1.48 -11.74
C GLN A 12 17.14 1.31 -12.04
N ASP A 13 16.75 0.15 -12.55
CA ASP A 13 15.35 -0.17 -12.83
C ASP A 13 14.54 -0.29 -11.54
N GLU A 14 15.05 -0.94 -10.50
CA GLU A 14 14.45 -0.95 -9.15
C GLU A 14 14.28 0.46 -8.60
N ARG A 15 15.27 1.35 -8.79
CA ARG A 15 15.16 2.75 -8.32
C ARG A 15 14.06 3.51 -9.06
N ARG A 16 13.97 3.37 -10.38
CA ARG A 16 12.93 4.00 -11.21
C ARG A 16 11.54 3.42 -10.94
N TYR A 17 11.46 2.10 -10.77
CA TYR A 17 10.27 1.37 -10.39
C TYR A 17 9.75 1.83 -9.03
N ASN A 18 10.63 1.88 -8.03
CA ASN A 18 10.31 2.38 -6.69
C ASN A 18 9.94 3.87 -6.69
N GLN A 19 10.44 4.66 -7.64
CA GLN A 19 10.06 6.06 -7.81
C GLN A 19 8.60 6.17 -8.28
N ARG A 20 8.22 5.43 -9.33
CA ARG A 20 6.83 5.39 -9.81
C ARG A 20 5.85 4.92 -8.74
N LEU A 21 6.23 3.90 -7.98
CA LEU A 21 5.39 3.39 -6.90
C LEU A 21 5.22 4.42 -5.77
N ARG A 22 6.29 5.17 -5.45
CA ARG A 22 6.23 6.27 -4.47
C ARG A 22 5.34 7.42 -4.95
N GLU A 23 5.44 7.81 -6.22
CA GLU A 23 4.57 8.83 -6.81
C GLU A 23 3.10 8.40 -6.77
N ALA A 24 2.80 7.16 -7.15
CA ALA A 24 1.45 6.62 -7.09
C ALA A 24 0.92 6.50 -5.64
N PHE A 25 1.81 6.25 -4.68
CA PHE A 25 1.42 6.09 -3.28
C PHE A 25 0.82 7.38 -2.70
N ASP A 26 1.43 8.54 -2.94
CA ASP A 26 0.96 9.80 -2.36
C ASP A 26 -0.47 10.12 -2.85
N ASP A 27 -0.72 9.97 -4.15
CA ASP A 27 -2.05 10.18 -4.74
C ASP A 27 -3.06 9.12 -4.27
N ALA A 28 -2.66 7.85 -4.23
CA ALA A 28 -3.52 6.76 -3.77
C ALA A 28 -3.89 6.92 -2.30
N PHE A 29 -2.93 7.32 -1.44
CA PHE A 29 -3.13 7.47 -0.01
C PHE A 29 -4.24 8.47 0.31
N VAL A 30 -4.20 9.66 -0.29
CA VAL A 30 -5.24 10.69 -0.08
C VAL A 30 -6.62 10.17 -0.48
N MET A 31 -6.68 9.36 -1.54
CA MET A 31 -7.94 8.80 -2.03
C MET A 31 -8.50 7.72 -1.09
N ILE A 32 -7.64 6.88 -0.51
CA ILE A 32 -8.09 5.73 0.28
C ILE A 32 -8.08 5.94 1.80
N GLU A 33 -7.43 7.00 2.27
CA GLU A 33 -7.36 7.37 3.69
C GLU A 33 -8.74 7.35 4.38
N PRO A 34 -9.84 7.87 3.79
CA PRO A 34 -11.15 7.85 4.43
C PRO A 34 -11.70 6.44 4.69
N PHE A 35 -11.29 5.41 3.94
CA PHE A 35 -11.79 4.04 4.12
C PHE A 35 -11.18 3.31 5.32
N PHE A 36 -10.10 3.84 5.87
CA PHE A 36 -9.47 3.31 7.09
C PHE A 36 -10.06 3.92 8.37
N ASP A 37 -10.85 5.00 8.25
CA ASP A 37 -11.53 5.61 9.38
C ASP A 37 -12.80 4.83 9.74
N PRO A 38 -12.92 4.29 10.98
CA PRO A 38 -14.09 3.56 11.43
C PRO A 38 -15.35 4.42 11.48
N ALA A 39 -15.22 5.75 11.59
CA ALA A 39 -16.34 6.68 11.52
C ALA A 39 -16.93 6.77 10.10
N ASN A 40 -16.12 6.50 9.09
CA ASN A 40 -16.53 6.45 7.68
C ASN A 40 -16.78 5.01 7.17
N GLY A 41 -16.42 4.01 7.98
CA GLY A 41 -16.67 2.60 7.71
C GLY A 41 -18.13 2.17 7.95
N TRP A 42 -18.49 1.00 7.44
CA TRP A 42 -19.81 0.42 7.70
C TRP A 42 -19.78 -0.41 8.99
N GLY A 43 -20.45 0.08 10.03
CA GLY A 43 -20.58 -0.63 11.31
C GLY A 43 -19.26 -0.81 12.09
N GLY A 44 -18.29 0.10 11.89
CA GLY A 44 -16.99 0.05 12.56
C GLY A 44 -15.98 -0.94 11.95
N GLN A 45 -16.26 -1.52 10.78
CA GLN A 45 -15.28 -2.29 10.01
C GLN A 45 -14.56 -1.42 8.98
N SER A 46 -13.24 -1.58 8.88
CA SER A 46 -12.42 -0.96 7.83
C SER A 46 -12.83 -1.49 6.46
N LEU A 47 -12.92 -0.60 5.47
CA LEU A 47 -13.31 -0.98 4.12
C LEU A 47 -12.06 -1.29 3.28
N GLU A 48 -11.16 -2.15 3.78
CA GLU A 48 -9.89 -2.49 3.12
C GLU A 48 -10.07 -3.07 1.71
N LEU A 49 -11.11 -3.90 1.51
CA LEU A 49 -11.46 -4.41 0.18
C LEU A 49 -11.90 -3.30 -0.78
N LEU A 50 -12.55 -2.26 -0.26
CA LEU A 50 -12.95 -1.09 -1.05
C LEU A 50 -11.73 -0.22 -1.37
N ALA A 51 -10.83 -0.01 -0.41
CA ALA A 51 -9.56 0.67 -0.63
C ALA A 51 -8.76 -0.02 -1.75
N TYR A 52 -8.62 -1.36 -1.69
CA TYR A 52 -7.97 -2.14 -2.75
C TYR A 52 -8.65 -1.93 -4.11
N ARG A 53 -9.98 -1.97 -4.14
CA ARG A 53 -10.74 -1.78 -5.38
C ARG A 53 -10.56 -0.38 -5.96
N ILE A 54 -10.60 0.66 -5.12
CA ILE A 54 -10.41 2.06 -5.53
C ILE A 54 -9.01 2.27 -6.12
N VAL A 55 -7.96 1.75 -5.48
CA VAL A 55 -6.60 1.83 -6.04
C VAL A 55 -6.52 1.10 -7.38
N ARG A 56 -7.07 -0.11 -7.49
CA ARG A 56 -7.03 -0.88 -8.75
C ARG A 56 -7.79 -0.21 -9.90
N GLU A 57 -8.89 0.47 -9.61
CA GLU A 57 -9.68 1.19 -10.61
C GLU A 57 -9.00 2.50 -11.06
N ASN A 58 -8.34 3.22 -10.16
CA ASN A 58 -7.70 4.50 -10.47
C ASN A 58 -6.27 4.36 -11.02
N PHE A 59 -5.59 3.24 -10.72
CA PHE A 59 -4.23 2.96 -11.16
C PHE A 59 -4.18 1.65 -11.98
N PRO A 60 -4.79 1.60 -13.18
CA PRO A 60 -4.89 0.38 -13.97
C PRO A 60 -3.53 -0.14 -14.49
N LEU A 61 -2.50 0.70 -14.43
CA LEU A 61 -1.13 0.34 -14.81
C LEU A 61 -0.39 -0.42 -13.70
N LEU A 62 -0.91 -0.41 -12.46
CA LEU A 62 -0.33 -1.16 -11.35
C LEU A 62 -0.81 -2.62 -11.38
N GLY A 63 0.13 -3.53 -11.16
CA GLY A 63 -0.14 -4.94 -10.93
C GLY A 63 -0.76 -5.20 -9.56
N GLY A 64 -1.27 -6.42 -9.36
CA GLY A 64 -1.95 -6.80 -8.11
C GLY A 64 -1.06 -6.69 -6.87
N GLU A 65 0.22 -7.04 -6.99
CA GLU A 65 1.23 -6.92 -5.92
C GLU A 65 1.49 -5.46 -5.55
N GLU A 66 1.59 -4.57 -6.54
CA GLU A 66 1.82 -3.13 -6.32
C GLU A 66 0.62 -2.47 -5.64
N VAL A 67 -0.59 -2.79 -6.09
CA VAL A 67 -1.84 -2.34 -5.45
C VAL A 67 -1.89 -2.83 -4.01
N HIS A 68 -1.55 -4.10 -3.76
CA HIS A 68 -1.50 -4.63 -2.40
C HIS A 68 -0.47 -3.91 -1.52
N ALA A 69 0.74 -3.68 -2.05
CA ALA A 69 1.80 -2.97 -1.35
C ALA A 69 1.38 -1.54 -0.97
N ILE A 70 0.70 -0.82 -1.87
CA ILE A 70 0.16 0.51 -1.59
C ILE A 70 -0.86 0.46 -0.45
N VAL A 71 -1.82 -0.47 -0.49
CA VAL A 71 -2.87 -0.57 0.54
C VAL A 71 -2.27 -0.89 1.91
N VAL A 72 -1.31 -1.83 1.98
CA VAL A 72 -0.64 -2.19 3.23
C VAL A 72 0.20 -1.03 3.78
N ALA A 73 0.93 -0.33 2.91
CA ALA A 73 1.70 0.85 3.29
C ALA A 73 0.79 1.98 3.79
N ALA A 74 -0.34 2.21 3.11
CA ALA A 74 -1.32 3.22 3.48
C ALA A 74 -1.95 2.91 4.84
N HIS A 75 -2.31 1.65 5.06
CA HIS A 75 -2.81 1.17 6.34
C HIS A 75 -1.82 1.41 7.49
N ARG A 76 -0.53 1.12 7.25
CA ARG A 76 0.53 1.39 8.22
C ARG A 76 0.64 2.89 8.55
N VAL A 77 0.70 3.74 7.53
CA VAL A 77 0.81 5.20 7.69
C VAL A 77 -0.40 5.76 8.42
N TYR A 78 -1.61 5.26 8.13
CA TYR A 78 -2.82 5.67 8.82
C TYR A 78 -2.77 5.34 10.32
N ILE A 79 -2.33 4.12 10.69
CA ILE A 79 -2.15 3.73 12.10
C ILE A 79 -1.13 4.62 12.80
N GLU A 80 0.01 4.89 12.16
CA GLU A 80 1.07 5.75 12.70
C GLU A 80 0.58 7.19 12.91
N ARG A 81 -0.30 7.70 12.04
CA ARG A 81 -0.88 9.05 12.12
C ARG A 81 -2.07 9.16 13.08
N ASN A 82 -2.83 8.09 13.28
CA ASN A 82 -4.08 8.10 14.04
C ASN A 82 -4.07 7.03 15.16
N PRO A 83 -3.19 7.14 16.16
CA PRO A 83 -3.04 6.11 17.19
C PRO A 83 -4.31 5.88 18.02
N GLU A 84 -5.07 6.94 18.33
CA GLU A 84 -6.30 6.88 19.14
C GLU A 84 -7.49 6.24 18.40
N HIS A 85 -7.51 6.32 17.07
CA HIS A 85 -8.63 5.83 16.25
C HIS A 85 -8.35 4.44 15.66
N SER A 86 -7.13 3.93 15.79
CA SER A 86 -6.66 2.72 15.11
C SER A 86 -6.73 1.44 15.97
N GLY A 87 -7.34 1.49 17.16
CA GLY A 87 -7.42 0.34 18.06
C GLY A 87 -8.20 -0.87 17.51
N HIS A 88 -8.99 -0.67 16.46
CA HIS A 88 -9.80 -1.69 15.79
C HIS A 88 -9.13 -2.25 14.50
N LEU A 89 -8.05 -1.63 14.03
CA LEU A 89 -7.32 -2.04 12.83
C LEU A 89 -6.26 -3.09 13.20
N ARG A 90 -6.19 -4.18 12.43
CA ARG A 90 -5.14 -5.20 12.64
C ARG A 90 -3.80 -4.61 12.22
N ARG A 91 -2.81 -4.58 13.11
CA ARG A 91 -1.51 -4.00 12.74
C ARG A 91 -0.91 -4.81 11.59
N PRO A 92 -0.22 -4.18 10.62
CA PRO A 92 0.43 -4.91 9.53
C PRO A 92 1.38 -6.02 10.02
N SER A 93 1.98 -5.86 11.21
CA SER A 93 2.81 -6.88 11.88
C SER A 93 2.03 -8.12 12.38
N GLU A 94 0.71 -8.03 12.46
CA GLU A 94 -0.20 -9.12 12.87
C GLU A 94 -0.81 -9.85 11.67
N LEU A 95 -0.66 -9.30 10.46
CA LEU A 95 -0.97 -9.98 9.21
C LEU A 95 0.13 -11.02 8.98
N ARG A 96 -0.10 -12.25 9.45
CA ARG A 96 0.82 -13.36 9.20
C ARG A 96 1.12 -13.45 7.70
N PRO A 97 2.39 -13.57 7.30
CA PRO A 97 2.72 -13.94 5.92
C PRO A 97 2.02 -15.27 5.64
N VAL A 98 1.11 -15.29 4.67
CA VAL A 98 0.62 -16.56 4.13
C VAL A 98 1.81 -17.13 3.36
N ALA A 99 2.54 -18.04 3.99
CA ALA A 99 3.49 -18.89 3.30
C ALA A 99 2.67 -19.75 2.32
N LEU A 100 2.78 -19.44 1.03
CA LEU A 100 2.37 -20.33 -0.06
C LEU A 100 3.41 -21.44 -0.23
#